data_AF-A0A4Q4VVC2-F1
#
_entry.id   AF-A0A4Q4VVC2-F1
#
_cell.length_a   1.000
_cell.length_b   1.000
_cell.length_c   1.000
_cell.angle_alpha   90.00
_cell.angle_beta   90.00
_cell.angle_gamma   90.00
#
_symmetry.space_group_name_H-M   'P 1'
#
loop_
_entity.id
_entity.type
_entity.pdbx_description
1 polymer ?
#
loop_
_entity_poly.entity_id
_entity_poly.type
_entity_poly.pdbx_seq_one_letter_code
_entity_poly.pdbx_strand_id
1 'polypeptide(L)'
;MAELDPELYTVAWLAPLKIEAQAALHMLDKKHQGRFRMGRGNDYVFQAGKIYGHYVIVTTLPAGQEYGTGSAAALASQVKKFFPNLWFGLLVGVAAGLPNLTQSPPRDIRLNDVLVGLPTGKSAGLITYDLDLTDEDKRCLEHLRTTDPRDDKKRIEHTKGGLLRDSSDWILEHRDFQRWHDDEEARLLWIKGDPGKGKTMLLIAIIDELERQLEQLKRPHQQFTTVLSYFFCQGTNSVLNNATAVLRGLIYLLGVRNPSLLSHLRKRYDIAGSKLFEDANAFFALSEILGGMLRDSSLSRVYIVIDALDECETDLSRLLKFIIHNTAASPRVNWIVSSRNRPEIEQALKPAGQNAGLSLELNADSVSDAVKKYIDFKISKLPTLDDNDKVQVRDIMRQKANGTFLWVALVVQRLENVKSWHVLKVVEEMPADLEEVYARMINRPKIT
;
A
#
# COMPACT_ATOMS: atom_id res chain seq x y z
N MET A 1 41.53 -8.45 40.73
CA MET A 1 40.30 -9.28 40.78
C MET A 1 40.72 -10.74 40.65
N ALA A 2 40.10 -11.63 41.42
CA ALA A 2 40.35 -13.07 41.31
C ALA A 2 39.99 -13.58 39.91
N GLU A 3 40.75 -14.56 39.42
CA GLU A 3 40.47 -15.25 38.16
C GLU A 3 39.43 -16.34 38.44
N LEU A 4 38.35 -16.34 37.65
CA LEU A 4 37.29 -17.35 37.76
C LEU A 4 37.63 -18.52 36.85
N ASP A 5 37.39 -19.74 37.35
CA ASP A 5 37.57 -20.98 36.60
C ASP A 5 36.34 -21.26 35.71
N PRO A 6 36.48 -21.26 34.37
CA PRO A 6 35.39 -21.57 33.44
C PRO A 6 34.83 -22.98 33.60
N GLU A 7 35.61 -23.94 34.11
CA GLU A 7 35.20 -25.34 34.24
C GLU A 7 34.09 -25.53 35.28
N LEU A 8 33.94 -24.58 36.21
CA LEU A 8 32.91 -24.65 37.25
C LEU A 8 31.50 -24.35 36.73
N TYR A 9 31.38 -23.70 35.56
CA TYR A 9 30.11 -23.17 35.08
C TYR A 9 29.43 -24.10 34.09
N THR A 10 28.19 -24.47 34.41
CA THR A 10 27.45 -25.51 33.69
C THR A 10 26.18 -25.00 33.01
N VAL A 11 25.74 -23.78 33.32
CA VAL A 11 24.54 -23.16 32.72
C VAL A 11 24.88 -21.80 32.14
N ALA A 12 24.45 -21.55 30.90
CA ALA A 12 24.59 -20.26 30.25
C ALA A 12 23.24 -19.57 30.14
N TRP A 13 23.17 -18.32 30.59
CA TRP A 13 22.06 -17.41 30.36
C TRP A 13 22.50 -16.36 29.34
N LEU A 14 22.01 -16.50 28.11
CA LEU A 14 22.21 -15.53 27.03
C LEU A 14 21.18 -14.42 27.21
N ALA A 15 21.65 -13.22 27.52
CA ALA A 15 20.83 -12.03 27.77
C ALA A 15 21.30 -10.87 26.86
N PRO A 16 20.85 -10.84 25.61
CA PRO A 16 21.43 -9.93 24.62
C PRO A 16 21.15 -8.45 24.87
N LEU A 17 19.97 -8.10 25.38
CA LEU A 17 19.64 -6.72 25.73
C LEU A 17 20.13 -6.37 27.13
N LYS A 18 20.54 -5.12 27.32
CA LYS A 18 20.98 -4.61 28.63
C LYS A 18 19.92 -4.84 29.73
N ILE A 19 18.65 -4.66 29.41
CA ILE A 19 17.55 -4.85 30.37
C ILE A 19 17.40 -6.32 30.78
N GLU A 20 17.54 -7.25 29.83
CA GLU A 20 17.50 -8.70 30.08
C GLU A 20 18.69 -9.12 30.95
N ALA A 21 19.89 -8.60 30.63
CA ALA A 21 21.09 -8.90 31.40
C ALA A 21 20.96 -8.38 32.83
N GLN A 22 20.44 -7.16 33.02
CA GLN A 22 20.16 -6.64 34.36
C GLN A 22 19.18 -7.53 35.12
N ALA A 23 18.07 -7.95 34.50
CA ALA A 23 17.11 -8.84 35.13
C ALA A 23 17.76 -10.17 35.55
N ALA A 24 18.50 -10.81 34.63
CA ALA A 24 19.22 -12.06 34.89
C ALA A 24 20.21 -11.94 36.07
N LEU A 25 20.92 -10.81 36.16
CA LEU A 25 21.86 -10.56 37.26
C LEU A 25 21.18 -10.37 38.61
N HIS A 26 19.95 -9.83 38.65
CA HIS A 26 19.17 -9.72 39.88
C HIS A 26 18.58 -11.06 40.33
N MET A 27 18.45 -12.02 39.41
CA MET A 27 18.01 -13.39 39.69
C MET A 27 19.10 -14.30 40.28
N LEU A 28 20.36 -13.86 40.31
CA LEU A 28 21.45 -14.64 40.90
C LEU A 28 21.36 -14.61 42.42
N ASP A 29 21.24 -15.78 43.06
CA ASP A 29 21.32 -15.93 44.52
C ASP A 29 22.67 -15.44 45.07
N LYS A 30 23.74 -15.69 44.31
CA LYS A 30 25.09 -15.27 44.64
C LYS A 30 25.85 -14.82 43.40
N LYS A 31 26.32 -13.58 43.39
CA LYS A 31 27.26 -13.09 42.36
C LYS A 31 28.70 -13.48 42.72
N HIS A 32 29.44 -14.01 41.76
CA HIS A 32 30.85 -14.31 41.94
C HIS A 32 31.71 -13.08 41.62
N GLN A 33 32.62 -12.74 42.53
CA GLN A 33 33.55 -11.63 42.37
C GLN A 33 34.81 -12.13 41.65
N GLY A 34 35.09 -11.58 40.47
CA GLY A 34 36.24 -11.99 39.66
C GLY A 34 36.03 -11.72 38.18
N ARG A 35 36.97 -12.20 37.36
CA ARG A 35 36.87 -12.13 35.90
C ARG A 35 37.38 -13.41 35.26
N PHE A 36 36.83 -13.75 34.11
CA PHE A 36 37.41 -14.78 33.24
C PHE A 36 38.56 -14.20 32.43
N ARG A 37 39.61 -15.00 32.23
CA ARG A 37 40.75 -14.59 31.40
C ARG A 37 40.39 -14.69 29.92
N MET A 38 40.23 -13.53 29.29
CA MET A 38 39.80 -13.40 27.90
C MET A 38 41.00 -13.15 26.97
N GLY A 39 40.98 -13.74 25.77
CA GLY A 39 41.92 -13.42 24.70
C GLY A 39 41.65 -12.03 24.10
N ARG A 40 42.66 -11.43 23.46
CA ARG A 40 42.48 -10.16 22.72
C ARG A 40 41.48 -10.36 21.57
N GLY A 41 40.52 -9.44 21.41
CA GLY A 41 39.46 -9.51 20.40
C GLY A 41 38.17 -10.20 20.83
N ASN A 42 38.07 -10.61 22.11
CA ASN A 42 36.81 -11.07 22.69
C ASN A 42 36.05 -9.90 23.28
N ASP A 43 34.99 -9.46 22.60
CA ASP A 43 34.25 -8.26 23.01
C ASP A 43 33.09 -8.57 23.98
N TYR A 44 32.76 -9.83 24.27
CA TYR A 44 31.58 -10.16 25.07
C TYR A 44 31.78 -10.01 26.59
N VAL A 45 30.70 -9.62 27.28
CA VAL A 45 30.72 -9.39 28.73
C VAL A 45 30.15 -10.61 29.44
N PHE A 46 31.01 -11.32 30.18
CA PHE A 46 30.63 -12.43 31.03
C PHE A 46 30.51 -12.00 32.49
N GLN A 47 29.36 -12.25 33.08
CA GLN A 47 29.12 -12.15 34.51
C GLN A 47 28.72 -13.52 35.05
N ALA A 48 28.98 -13.76 36.33
CA ALA A 48 28.98 -15.12 36.85
C ALA A 48 28.37 -15.19 38.25
N GLY A 49 27.67 -16.27 38.54
CA GLY A 49 27.06 -16.47 39.85
C GLY A 49 26.46 -17.85 40.05
N LYS A 50 25.55 -17.93 41.01
CA LYS A 50 24.77 -19.13 41.30
C LYS A 50 23.27 -18.85 41.31
N ILE A 51 22.51 -19.82 40.83
CA ILE A 51 21.06 -19.92 40.99
C ILE A 51 20.75 -21.34 41.46
N TYR A 52 20.12 -21.49 42.61
CA TYR A 52 19.71 -22.74 43.23
C TYR A 52 20.82 -23.81 43.23
N GLY A 53 22.04 -23.40 43.56
CA GLY A 53 23.22 -24.29 43.58
C GLY A 53 23.90 -24.54 42.23
N HIS A 54 23.29 -24.14 41.11
CA HIS A 54 23.90 -24.23 39.78
C HIS A 54 24.83 -23.04 39.53
N TYR A 55 25.99 -23.29 38.92
CA TYR A 55 26.91 -22.24 38.51
C TYR A 55 26.49 -21.70 37.14
N VAL A 56 26.07 -20.44 37.11
CA VAL A 56 25.47 -19.79 35.95
C VAL A 56 26.39 -18.68 35.44
N ILE A 57 26.60 -18.64 34.13
CA ILE A 57 27.12 -17.46 33.44
C ILE A 57 25.98 -16.66 32.83
N VAL A 58 26.01 -15.35 32.99
CA VAL A 58 25.14 -14.40 32.29
C VAL A 58 26.02 -13.69 31.27
N THR A 59 25.64 -13.76 30.00
CA THR A 59 26.41 -13.16 28.90
C THR A 59 25.58 -12.15 28.14
N THR A 60 26.21 -11.03 27.76
CA THR A 60 25.56 -9.92 27.06
C THR A 60 26.51 -9.24 26.08
N LEU A 61 25.95 -8.45 25.17
CA LEU A 61 26.70 -7.66 24.20
C LEU A 61 27.24 -6.36 24.85
N PRO A 62 28.39 -5.84 24.41
CA PRO A 62 28.85 -4.49 24.75
C PRO A 62 27.80 -3.41 24.50
N ALA A 63 27.88 -2.34 25.28
CA ALA A 63 27.10 -1.15 25.01
C ALA A 63 27.42 -0.59 23.62
N GLY A 64 26.38 -0.37 22.80
CA GLY A 64 26.50 0.16 21.44
C GLY A 64 26.54 -0.88 20.33
N GLN A 65 26.55 -2.19 20.63
CA GLN A 65 26.34 -3.23 19.61
C GLN A 65 24.85 -3.49 19.39
N GLU A 66 24.45 -3.59 18.13
CA GLU A 66 23.07 -3.95 17.76
C GLU A 66 22.81 -5.44 17.96
N TYR A 67 21.64 -5.73 18.52
CA TYR A 67 21.17 -7.09 18.70
C TYR A 67 20.50 -7.61 17.43
N GLY A 68 20.89 -8.82 17.01
CA GLY A 68 20.31 -9.55 15.89
C GLY A 68 20.60 -11.04 15.99
N THR A 69 19.98 -11.85 15.14
CA THR A 69 20.13 -13.32 15.12
C THR A 69 21.58 -13.76 14.93
N GLY A 70 22.33 -13.06 14.07
CA GLY A 70 23.76 -13.30 13.85
C GLY A 70 24.61 -13.03 15.12
N SER A 71 24.35 -11.92 15.81
CA SER A 71 25.03 -11.56 17.06
C SER A 71 24.76 -12.56 18.19
N ALA A 72 23.51 -13.05 18.29
CA ALA A 72 23.13 -14.07 19.27
C ALA A 72 23.83 -15.42 19.00
N ALA A 73 23.90 -15.84 17.74
CA ALA A 73 24.58 -17.07 17.34
C ALA A 73 26.09 -17.00 17.60
N ALA A 74 26.72 -15.85 17.30
CA ALA A 74 28.13 -15.61 17.60
C ALA A 74 28.41 -15.67 19.12
N LEU A 75 27.54 -15.05 19.93
CA LEU A 75 27.61 -15.10 21.39
C LEU A 75 27.50 -16.53 21.93
N ALA A 76 26.51 -17.30 21.45
CA ALA A 76 26.32 -18.69 21.86
C ALA A 76 27.51 -19.58 21.47
N SER A 77 28.05 -19.40 20.26
CA SER A 77 29.23 -20.13 19.77
C SER A 77 30.46 -19.86 20.65
N GLN A 78 30.66 -18.60 21.05
CA GLN A 78 31.77 -18.22 21.90
C GLN A 78 31.64 -18.75 23.33
N VAL A 79 30.44 -18.69 23.92
CA VAL A 79 30.15 -19.29 25.23
C VAL A 79 30.50 -20.78 25.20
N LYS A 80 30.03 -21.50 24.18
CA LYS A 80 30.30 -22.93 24.02
C LYS A 80 31.80 -23.23 23.91
N LYS A 81 32.55 -22.35 23.24
CA LYS A 81 34.01 -22.50 23.09
C LYS A 81 34.77 -22.23 24.40
N PHE A 82 34.29 -21.29 25.21
CA PHE A 82 35.00 -20.82 26.40
C PHE A 82 34.68 -21.60 27.68
N PHE A 83 33.46 -22.14 27.79
CA PHE A 83 32.99 -22.88 28.96
C PHE A 83 32.86 -24.38 28.64
N PRO A 84 33.85 -25.22 28.99
CA PRO A 84 33.94 -26.60 28.51
C PRO A 84 32.89 -27.54 29.13
N ASN A 85 32.44 -27.25 30.35
CA ASN A 85 31.50 -28.09 31.10
C ASN A 85 30.04 -27.58 30.99
N LEU A 86 29.75 -26.79 29.96
CA LEU A 86 28.41 -26.27 29.74
C LEU A 86 27.43 -27.40 29.43
N TRP A 87 26.39 -27.55 30.26
CA TRP A 87 25.35 -28.54 30.09
C TRP A 87 24.25 -28.06 29.14
N PHE A 88 23.75 -26.84 29.34
CA PHE A 88 22.80 -26.20 28.45
C PHE A 88 22.87 -24.67 28.52
N GLY A 89 22.34 -24.03 27.49
CA GLY A 89 22.17 -22.57 27.42
C GLY A 89 20.70 -22.20 27.31
N LEU A 90 20.33 -21.11 27.97
CA LEU A 90 19.01 -20.48 27.91
C LEU A 90 19.15 -19.14 27.20
N LEU A 91 18.37 -18.92 26.14
CA LEU A 91 18.12 -17.58 25.61
C LEU A 91 16.85 -17.07 26.27
N VAL A 92 16.98 -16.04 27.11
CA VAL A 92 15.84 -15.48 27.84
C VAL A 92 15.69 -14.03 27.46
N GLY A 93 14.50 -13.69 26.99
CA GLY A 93 14.16 -12.34 26.57
C GLY A 93 12.66 -12.11 26.54
N VAL A 94 12.27 -10.92 26.10
CA VAL A 94 10.86 -10.58 25.89
C VAL A 94 10.42 -11.11 24.52
N ALA A 95 9.30 -11.83 24.49
CA ALA A 95 8.72 -12.34 23.26
C ALA A 95 7.23 -12.00 23.19
N ALA A 96 6.69 -11.91 21.97
CA ALA A 96 5.25 -11.85 21.74
C ALA A 96 4.66 -13.26 21.69
N GLY A 97 3.49 -13.45 22.30
CA GLY A 97 2.71 -14.68 22.21
C GLY A 97 1.71 -14.64 21.06
N LEU A 98 1.69 -15.68 20.22
CA LEU A 98 0.68 -15.88 19.17
C LEU A 98 -0.24 -17.04 19.59
N PRO A 99 -1.38 -16.76 20.25
CA PRO A 99 -2.33 -17.81 20.61
C PRO A 99 -2.97 -18.41 19.35
N ASN A 100 -3.15 -19.73 19.34
CA ASN A 100 -3.90 -20.45 18.32
C ASN A 100 -5.06 -21.21 18.95
N LEU A 101 -6.19 -20.51 19.11
CA LEU A 101 -7.39 -21.06 19.73
C LEU A 101 -8.19 -21.99 18.80
N THR A 102 -7.82 -22.08 17.53
CA THR A 102 -8.50 -22.93 16.54
C THR A 102 -7.85 -24.30 16.38
N GLN A 103 -6.65 -24.50 16.95
CA GLN A 103 -5.98 -25.80 17.02
C GLN A 103 -6.67 -26.72 18.04
N SER A 104 -6.56 -28.05 17.84
CA SER A 104 -6.99 -29.06 18.82
C SER A 104 -5.79 -29.90 19.29
N PRO A 105 -5.37 -29.79 20.56
CA PRO A 105 -5.88 -28.88 21.59
C PRO A 105 -5.52 -27.41 21.32
N PRO A 106 -6.29 -26.44 21.84
CA PRO A 106 -6.03 -25.02 21.64
C PRO A 106 -4.71 -24.61 22.30
N ARG A 107 -3.95 -23.77 21.61
CA ARG A 107 -2.72 -23.16 22.13
C ARG A 107 -3.03 -21.77 22.67
N ASP A 108 -3.53 -21.72 23.89
CA ASP A 108 -3.80 -20.47 24.62
C ASP A 108 -2.49 -19.89 25.17
N ILE A 109 -2.15 -18.67 24.76
CA ILE A 109 -0.96 -17.92 25.21
C ILE A 109 -1.42 -16.54 25.66
N ARG A 110 -1.10 -16.17 26.89
CA ARG A 110 -1.55 -14.93 27.54
C ARG A 110 -0.37 -14.08 28.00
N LEU A 111 -0.66 -12.80 28.26
CA LEU A 111 0.31 -11.90 28.85
C LEU A 111 0.73 -12.45 30.23
N ASN A 112 2.04 -12.40 30.51
CA ASN A 112 2.71 -12.98 31.69
C ASN A 112 2.94 -14.49 31.66
N ASP A 113 2.55 -15.20 30.59
CA ASP A 113 2.95 -16.59 30.44
C ASP A 113 4.46 -16.70 30.19
N VAL A 114 5.08 -17.71 30.82
CA VAL A 114 6.48 -18.09 30.55
C VAL A 114 6.47 -19.15 29.46
N LEU A 115 7.00 -18.81 28.30
CA LEU A 115 7.12 -19.73 27.17
C LEU A 115 8.48 -20.43 27.19
N VAL A 116 8.47 -21.76 27.18
CA VAL A 116 9.67 -22.59 27.06
C VAL A 116 9.62 -23.33 25.74
N GLY A 117 10.47 -22.92 24.79
CA GLY A 117 10.60 -23.56 23.49
C GLY A 117 11.86 -24.43 23.42
N LEU A 118 11.71 -25.69 23.01
CA LEU A 118 12.83 -26.55 22.64
C LEU A 118 12.84 -26.74 21.11
N PRO A 119 14.00 -26.57 20.45
CA PRO A 119 14.09 -26.86 19.03
C PRO A 119 13.82 -28.35 18.77
N THR A 120 12.92 -28.64 17.84
CA THR A 120 12.53 -30.01 17.45
C THR A 120 12.56 -30.16 15.94
N GLY A 121 13.42 -31.06 15.44
CA GLY A 121 13.63 -31.23 14.00
C GLY A 121 14.11 -29.95 13.33
N LYS A 122 13.27 -29.40 12.44
CA LYS A 122 13.52 -28.11 11.74
C LYS A 122 12.93 -26.88 12.46
N SER A 123 12.16 -27.07 13.53
CA SER A 123 11.55 -25.97 14.28
C SER A 123 12.54 -25.45 15.32
N ALA A 124 12.81 -24.14 15.31
CA ALA A 124 13.69 -23.49 16.28
C ALA A 124 13.04 -23.30 17.68
N GLY A 125 11.75 -23.65 17.84
CA GLY A 125 10.99 -23.42 19.09
C GLY A 125 10.56 -21.97 19.30
N LEU A 126 11.35 -21.01 18.81
CA LEU A 126 11.06 -19.58 18.68
C LEU A 126 11.09 -19.21 17.19
N ILE A 127 10.11 -18.44 16.74
CA ILE A 127 10.02 -17.94 15.36
C ILE A 127 10.13 -16.41 15.44
N THR A 128 11.11 -15.83 14.76
CA THR A 128 11.15 -14.38 14.55
C THR A 128 9.98 -14.00 13.66
N TYR A 129 9.07 -13.21 14.21
CA TYR A 129 7.92 -12.67 13.51
C TYR A 129 8.22 -11.21 13.16
N ASP A 130 8.92 -11.01 12.05
CA ASP A 130 9.26 -9.67 11.58
C ASP A 130 8.00 -9.04 10.96
N LEU A 131 7.40 -8.11 11.71
CA LEU A 131 6.33 -7.23 11.21
C LEU A 131 6.88 -6.09 10.33
N ASP A 132 8.20 -5.95 10.28
CA ASP A 132 8.91 -4.93 9.51
C ASP A 132 9.49 -5.53 8.22
N LEU A 133 9.57 -4.72 7.17
CA LEU A 133 10.19 -5.11 5.90
C LEU A 133 11.67 -5.44 6.12
N THR A 134 12.09 -6.64 5.70
CA THR A 134 13.51 -7.01 5.65
C THR A 134 14.27 -6.13 4.66
N ASP A 135 15.61 -6.06 4.76
CA ASP A 135 16.40 -5.28 3.80
C ASP A 135 16.27 -5.84 2.38
N GLU A 136 16.10 -7.14 2.25
CA GLU A 136 15.81 -7.74 0.96
C GLU A 136 14.40 -7.36 0.47
N ASP A 137 13.38 -7.30 1.34
CA ASP A 137 12.04 -6.83 0.95
C ASP A 137 12.09 -5.37 0.48
N LYS A 138 12.82 -4.50 1.19
CA LYS A 138 13.04 -3.11 0.77
C LYS A 138 13.68 -3.03 -0.62
N ARG A 139 14.73 -3.82 -0.87
CA ARG A 139 15.39 -3.89 -2.19
C ARG A 139 14.46 -4.43 -3.28
N CYS A 140 13.62 -5.40 -2.93
CA CYS A 140 12.62 -5.95 -3.85
C CYS A 140 11.57 -4.89 -4.24
N LEU A 141 11.02 -4.20 -3.25
CA LEU A 141 10.09 -3.10 -3.45
C LEU A 141 10.73 -1.95 -4.23
N GLU A 142 11.99 -1.63 -3.97
CA GLU A 142 12.75 -0.61 -4.72
C GLU A 142 12.84 -0.97 -6.21
N HIS A 143 13.25 -2.19 -6.54
CA HIS A 143 13.32 -2.63 -7.94
C HIS A 143 11.94 -2.74 -8.61
N LEU A 144 10.89 -3.08 -7.84
CA LEU A 144 9.52 -3.17 -8.33
C LEU A 144 8.92 -1.77 -8.58
N ARG A 145 9.29 -0.78 -7.77
CA ARG A 145 8.71 0.57 -7.80
C ARG A 145 9.07 1.29 -9.10
N THR A 146 8.06 1.49 -9.94
CA THR A 146 8.14 2.42 -11.07
C THR A 146 7.74 3.84 -10.63
N THR A 147 6.71 3.90 -9.78
CA THR A 147 6.14 5.09 -9.14
C THR A 147 5.50 4.65 -7.83
N ASP A 148 5.08 5.59 -6.98
CA ASP A 148 4.18 5.27 -5.87
C ASP A 148 2.75 5.74 -6.23
N PRO A 149 1.78 4.81 -6.40
CA PRO A 149 0.42 5.21 -6.77
C PRO A 149 -0.23 6.20 -5.80
N ARG A 150 0.19 6.24 -4.52
CA ARG A 150 -0.31 7.21 -3.53
C ARG A 150 0.16 8.62 -3.86
N ASP A 151 1.40 8.77 -4.31
CA ASP A 151 1.94 10.06 -4.73
C ASP A 151 1.34 10.49 -6.07
N ASP A 152 1.09 9.55 -6.99
CA ASP A 152 0.35 9.81 -8.22
C ASP A 152 -1.06 10.32 -7.95
N LYS A 153 -1.80 9.67 -7.04
CA LYS A 153 -3.13 10.12 -6.61
C LYS A 153 -3.08 11.58 -6.14
N LYS A 154 -2.19 11.91 -5.19
CA LYS A 154 -2.04 13.27 -4.64
C LYS A 154 -1.69 14.28 -5.72
N ARG A 155 -0.74 13.95 -6.59
CA ARG A 155 -0.31 14.82 -7.69
C ARG A 155 -1.45 15.06 -8.68
N ILE A 156 -2.16 14.01 -9.10
CA ILE A 156 -3.29 14.11 -10.04
C ILE A 156 -4.40 14.96 -9.44
N GLU A 157 -4.77 14.71 -8.18
CA GLU A 157 -5.79 15.47 -7.45
C GLU A 157 -5.43 16.96 -7.41
N HIS A 158 -4.20 17.29 -7.00
CA HIS A 158 -3.72 18.67 -6.91
C HIS A 158 -3.67 19.35 -8.28
N THR A 159 -3.11 18.68 -9.30
CA THR A 159 -3.00 19.23 -10.66
C THR A 159 -4.38 19.46 -11.30
N LYS A 160 -5.40 18.69 -10.91
CA LYS A 160 -6.79 18.90 -11.35
C LYS A 160 -7.56 19.92 -10.49
N GLY A 161 -6.89 20.56 -9.54
CA GLY A 161 -7.43 21.66 -8.74
C GLY A 161 -8.16 21.22 -7.46
N GLY A 162 -7.83 20.03 -6.94
CA GLY A 162 -8.35 19.46 -5.70
C GLY A 162 -9.64 18.67 -5.88
N LEU A 163 -9.96 17.80 -4.90
CA LEU A 163 -11.24 17.10 -4.86
C LEU A 163 -12.33 18.00 -4.25
N LEU A 164 -13.41 18.21 -5.01
CA LEU A 164 -14.63 18.84 -4.52
C LEU A 164 -15.66 17.75 -4.20
N ARG A 165 -15.78 17.41 -2.92
CA ARG A 165 -16.67 16.35 -2.40
C ARG A 165 -18.11 16.51 -2.87
N ASP A 166 -18.66 17.72 -2.78
CA ASP A 166 -20.04 18.02 -3.20
C ASP A 166 -20.34 17.64 -4.68
N SER A 167 -19.30 17.61 -5.53
CA SER A 167 -19.39 17.22 -6.94
C SER A 167 -19.08 15.73 -7.20
N SER A 168 -18.57 14.98 -6.22
CA SER A 168 -18.25 13.56 -6.38
C SER A 168 -19.14 12.64 -5.57
N ASP A 169 -19.64 13.08 -4.42
CA ASP A 169 -20.23 12.18 -3.40
C ASP A 169 -21.50 11.45 -3.86
N TRP A 170 -22.19 11.98 -4.88
CA TRP A 170 -23.31 11.29 -5.53
C TRP A 170 -22.95 9.87 -6.01
N ILE A 171 -21.66 9.62 -6.33
CA ILE A 171 -21.20 8.30 -6.77
C ILE A 171 -21.28 7.26 -5.64
N LEU A 172 -21.10 7.68 -4.40
CA LEU A 172 -21.11 6.80 -3.22
C LEU A 172 -22.55 6.35 -2.88
N GLU A 173 -23.54 7.16 -3.27
CA GLU A 173 -24.97 6.85 -3.13
C GLU A 173 -25.54 6.16 -4.37
N HIS A 174 -24.77 6.05 -5.45
CA HIS A 174 -25.25 5.48 -6.69
C HIS A 174 -25.49 3.98 -6.56
N ARG A 175 -26.64 3.50 -7.07
CA ARG A 175 -27.07 2.10 -6.99
C ARG A 175 -25.99 1.11 -7.43
N ASP A 176 -25.33 1.36 -8.55
CA ASP A 176 -24.31 0.44 -9.07
C ASP A 176 -23.05 0.38 -8.20
N PHE A 177 -22.69 1.50 -7.54
CA PHE A 177 -21.59 1.51 -6.58
C PHE A 177 -21.97 0.75 -5.31
N GLN A 178 -23.15 1.04 -4.74
CA GLN A 178 -23.65 0.33 -3.56
C GLN A 178 -23.77 -1.17 -3.82
N ARG A 179 -24.30 -1.56 -4.99
CA ARG A 179 -24.34 -2.96 -5.41
C ARG A 179 -22.93 -3.54 -5.46
N TRP A 180 -21.99 -2.91 -6.16
CA TRP A 180 -20.60 -3.39 -6.20
C TRP A 180 -19.94 -3.50 -4.82
N HIS A 181 -20.27 -2.60 -3.92
CA HIS A 181 -19.69 -2.52 -2.58
C HIS A 181 -20.27 -3.58 -1.63
N ASP A 182 -21.57 -3.83 -1.70
CA ASP A 182 -22.31 -4.63 -0.71
C ASP A 182 -22.67 -6.04 -1.22
N ASP A 183 -22.78 -6.25 -2.54
CA ASP A 183 -23.14 -7.53 -3.17
C ASP A 183 -21.88 -8.37 -3.48
N GLU A 184 -21.84 -9.61 -2.98
CA GLU A 184 -20.72 -10.55 -3.20
C GLU A 184 -20.61 -11.02 -4.66
N GLU A 185 -21.67 -10.89 -5.45
CA GLU A 185 -21.68 -11.25 -6.88
C GLU A 185 -21.19 -10.10 -7.77
N ALA A 186 -21.37 -8.85 -7.35
CA ALA A 186 -21.02 -7.65 -8.12
C ALA A 186 -19.53 -7.28 -7.96
N ARG A 187 -18.65 -8.11 -8.53
CA ARG A 187 -17.19 -8.00 -8.34
C ARG A 187 -16.46 -7.04 -9.26
N LEU A 188 -17.11 -6.47 -10.26
CA LEU A 188 -16.49 -5.55 -11.22
C LEU A 188 -17.42 -4.36 -11.48
N LEU A 189 -16.98 -3.15 -11.16
CA LEU A 189 -17.65 -1.90 -11.50
C LEU A 189 -16.85 -1.19 -12.60
N TRP A 190 -17.48 -0.93 -13.73
CA TRP A 190 -16.85 -0.18 -14.83
C TRP A 190 -17.46 1.22 -14.92
N ILE A 191 -16.68 2.25 -14.57
CA ILE A 191 -17.08 3.65 -14.67
C ILE A 191 -16.62 4.19 -16.02
N LYS A 192 -17.56 4.39 -16.94
CA LYS A 192 -17.26 4.85 -18.30
C LYS A 192 -17.81 6.23 -18.59
N GLY A 193 -17.09 6.94 -19.44
CA GLY A 193 -17.63 8.14 -20.05
C GLY A 193 -16.60 8.93 -20.84
N ASP A 194 -17.07 9.99 -21.48
CA ASP A 194 -16.28 10.80 -22.39
C ASP A 194 -15.19 11.60 -21.67
N PRO A 195 -14.20 12.12 -22.41
CA PRO A 195 -13.15 12.97 -21.84
C PRO A 195 -13.76 14.14 -21.05
N GLY A 196 -13.16 14.46 -19.89
CA GLY A 196 -13.56 15.62 -19.11
C GLY A 196 -14.84 15.47 -18.27
N LYS A 197 -15.49 14.30 -18.23
CA LYS A 197 -16.66 14.02 -17.38
C LYS A 197 -16.36 13.76 -15.90
N GLY A 198 -15.09 13.84 -15.48
CA GLY A 198 -14.71 13.77 -14.05
C GLY A 198 -14.39 12.37 -13.51
N LYS A 199 -14.32 11.32 -14.35
CA LYS A 199 -14.00 9.93 -13.95
C LYS A 199 -12.89 9.79 -12.91
N THR A 200 -11.71 10.36 -13.18
CA THR A 200 -10.56 10.31 -12.26
C THR A 200 -10.89 10.89 -10.88
N MET A 201 -11.63 12.01 -10.82
CA MET A 201 -12.01 12.64 -9.55
C MET A 201 -13.04 11.80 -8.79
N LEU A 202 -13.95 11.13 -9.50
CA LEU A 202 -14.88 10.17 -8.90
C LEU A 202 -14.13 8.97 -8.31
N LEU A 203 -13.14 8.43 -9.03
CA LEU A 203 -12.31 7.33 -8.51
C LEU A 203 -11.49 7.77 -7.30
N ILE A 204 -10.95 8.99 -7.30
CA ILE A 204 -10.25 9.56 -6.13
C ILE A 204 -11.20 9.63 -4.92
N ALA A 205 -12.44 10.10 -5.10
CA ALA A 205 -13.43 10.16 -4.02
C ALA A 205 -13.78 8.76 -3.46
N ILE A 206 -13.93 7.77 -4.35
CA ILE A 206 -14.15 6.37 -3.96
C ILE A 206 -12.94 5.82 -3.20
N ILE A 207 -11.73 6.05 -3.70
CA ILE A 207 -10.49 5.60 -3.03
C ILE A 207 -10.40 6.20 -1.63
N ASP A 208 -10.64 7.51 -1.48
CA ASP A 208 -10.60 8.15 -0.17
C ASP A 208 -11.63 7.56 0.79
N GLU A 209 -12.85 7.26 0.31
CA GLU A 209 -13.90 6.67 1.12
C GLU A 209 -13.53 5.25 1.56
N LEU A 210 -12.99 4.43 0.64
CA LEU A 210 -12.49 3.10 0.97
C LEU A 210 -11.32 3.17 1.96
N GLU A 211 -10.37 4.11 1.79
CA GLU A 211 -9.28 4.32 2.74
C GLU A 211 -9.81 4.70 4.12
N ARG A 212 -10.78 5.63 4.19
CA ARG A 212 -11.43 6.05 5.44
C ARG A 212 -12.11 4.87 6.14
N GLN A 213 -12.85 4.04 5.41
CA GLN A 213 -13.49 2.84 5.97
C GLN A 213 -12.46 1.83 6.48
N LEU A 214 -11.39 1.59 5.72
CA LEU A 214 -10.30 0.71 6.14
C LEU A 214 -9.59 1.23 7.39
N GLU A 215 -9.44 2.54 7.53
CA GLU A 215 -8.89 3.18 8.73
C GLU A 215 -9.81 3.00 9.95
N GLN A 216 -11.12 3.07 9.77
CA GLN A 216 -12.08 2.83 10.85
C GLN A 216 -12.15 1.37 11.30
N LEU A 217 -11.85 0.44 10.39
CA LEU A 217 -11.72 -0.98 10.70
C LEU A 217 -10.42 -1.31 11.44
N LYS A 218 -9.47 -0.36 11.57
CA LYS A 218 -8.24 -0.55 12.34
C LYS A 218 -8.55 -0.66 13.83
N ARG A 219 -8.62 -1.90 14.32
CA ARG A 219 -8.64 -2.19 15.76
C ARG A 219 -7.23 -2.48 16.27
N PRO A 220 -6.87 -2.00 17.46
CA PRO A 220 -5.63 -2.45 18.12
C PRO A 220 -5.63 -3.98 18.20
N HIS A 221 -4.57 -4.62 17.71
CA HIS A 221 -4.33 -6.06 17.76
C HIS A 221 -5.15 -6.96 16.80
N GLN A 222 -5.79 -6.40 15.77
CA GLN A 222 -6.46 -7.21 14.73
C GLN A 222 -5.69 -7.15 13.41
N GLN A 223 -5.48 -8.31 12.78
CA GLN A 223 -4.77 -8.42 11.51
C GLN A 223 -5.63 -7.84 10.37
N PHE A 224 -5.04 -6.96 9.56
CA PHE A 224 -5.68 -6.40 8.39
C PHE A 224 -5.80 -7.45 7.30
N THR A 225 -7.02 -7.93 7.09
CA THR A 225 -7.34 -8.90 6.04
C THR A 225 -7.98 -8.23 4.83
N THR A 226 -8.46 -6.99 4.97
CA THR A 226 -8.96 -6.18 3.85
C THR A 226 -7.87 -5.25 3.34
N VAL A 227 -7.61 -5.28 2.03
CA VAL A 227 -6.59 -4.45 1.39
C VAL A 227 -7.16 -3.68 0.21
N LEU A 228 -6.58 -2.50 -0.06
CA LEU A 228 -6.90 -1.66 -1.21
C LEU A 228 -5.62 -1.36 -1.98
N SER A 229 -5.64 -1.56 -3.29
CA SER A 229 -4.57 -1.18 -4.20
C SER A 229 -5.14 -0.51 -5.44
N TYR A 230 -4.39 0.42 -6.01
CA TYR A 230 -4.87 1.22 -7.13
C TYR A 230 -3.73 1.70 -8.02
N PHE A 231 -4.07 2.03 -9.26
CA PHE A 231 -3.14 2.54 -10.26
C PHE A 231 -3.85 3.55 -11.18
N PHE A 232 -3.13 4.58 -11.62
CA PHE A 232 -3.61 5.59 -12.55
C PHE A 232 -2.81 5.51 -13.84
N CYS A 233 -3.42 4.99 -14.91
CA CYS A 233 -2.81 5.02 -16.24
C CYS A 233 -2.64 6.46 -16.70
N GLN A 234 -1.51 6.75 -17.35
CA GLN A 234 -1.17 8.09 -17.84
C GLN A 234 -0.60 7.99 -19.26
N GLY A 235 -1.43 8.23 -20.26
CA GLY A 235 -1.10 7.97 -21.68
C GLY A 235 0.09 8.79 -22.18
N THR A 236 0.32 9.97 -21.61
CA THR A 236 1.47 10.84 -21.94
C THR A 236 2.78 10.43 -21.26
N ASN A 237 2.75 9.41 -20.40
CA ASN A 237 3.91 8.89 -19.70
C ASN A 237 4.15 7.43 -20.09
N SER A 238 5.14 7.20 -20.96
CA SER A 238 5.49 5.86 -21.48
C SER A 238 5.84 4.85 -20.39
N VAL A 239 6.22 5.32 -19.20
CA VAL A 239 6.54 4.50 -18.04
C VAL A 239 5.27 4.00 -17.33
N LEU A 240 4.14 4.69 -17.48
CA LEU A 240 2.87 4.41 -16.77
C LEU A 240 1.70 4.08 -17.71
N ASN A 241 1.94 3.93 -19.02
CA ASN A 241 0.92 3.68 -20.03
C ASN A 241 0.91 2.24 -20.57
N ASN A 242 1.42 1.27 -19.81
CA ASN A 242 1.50 -0.13 -20.23
C ASN A 242 1.03 -1.11 -19.14
N ALA A 243 0.58 -2.29 -19.56
CA ALA A 243 0.00 -3.29 -18.67
C ALA A 243 0.98 -3.78 -17.58
N THR A 244 2.27 -3.89 -17.90
CA THR A 244 3.31 -4.26 -16.93
C THR A 244 3.42 -3.22 -15.82
N ALA A 245 3.39 -1.93 -16.14
CA ALA A 245 3.42 -0.84 -15.16
C ALA A 245 2.20 -0.89 -14.22
N VAL A 246 1.01 -1.19 -14.76
CA VAL A 246 -0.20 -1.40 -13.95
C VAL A 246 0.02 -2.51 -12.93
N LEU A 247 0.48 -3.69 -13.37
CA LEU A 247 0.75 -4.82 -12.47
C LEU A 247 1.81 -4.47 -11.42
N ARG A 248 2.90 -3.82 -11.82
CA ARG A 248 3.97 -3.38 -10.90
C ARG A 248 3.44 -2.45 -9.82
N GLY A 249 2.66 -1.44 -10.20
CA GLY A 249 2.08 -0.49 -9.26
C GLY A 249 1.08 -1.14 -8.28
N LEU A 250 0.23 -2.05 -8.79
CA LEU A 250 -0.73 -2.77 -7.96
C LEU A 250 -0.03 -3.70 -6.94
N ILE A 251 0.97 -4.49 -7.38
CA ILE A 251 1.77 -5.37 -6.52
C ILE A 251 2.53 -4.54 -5.49
N TYR A 252 3.15 -3.43 -5.91
CA TYR A 252 3.92 -2.55 -5.02
C TYR A 252 3.04 -2.04 -3.88
N LEU A 253 1.86 -1.49 -4.19
CA LEU A 253 0.97 -0.93 -3.17
C LEU A 253 0.37 -2.02 -2.27
N LEU A 254 0.08 -3.21 -2.79
CA LEU A 254 -0.32 -4.36 -1.96
C LEU A 254 0.80 -4.78 -1.00
N GLY A 255 2.04 -4.90 -1.48
CA GLY A 255 3.19 -5.30 -0.69
C GLY A 255 3.56 -4.28 0.40
N VAL A 256 3.47 -2.98 0.09
CA VAL A 256 3.71 -1.92 1.08
C VAL A 256 2.62 -1.90 2.17
N ARG A 257 1.36 -2.17 1.82
CA ARG A 257 0.25 -2.16 2.79
C ARG A 257 0.15 -3.46 3.60
N ASN A 258 0.58 -4.58 3.02
CA ASN A 258 0.57 -5.88 3.66
C ASN A 258 1.85 -6.67 3.30
N PRO A 259 2.94 -6.48 4.06
CA PRO A 259 4.24 -7.10 3.80
C PRO A 259 4.23 -8.62 3.69
N SER A 260 3.28 -9.33 4.32
CA SER A 260 3.19 -10.79 4.24
C SER A 260 2.98 -11.29 2.80
N LEU A 261 2.34 -10.47 1.96
CA LEU A 261 2.09 -10.77 0.55
C LEU A 261 3.38 -10.73 -0.30
N LEU A 262 4.45 -10.10 0.18
CA LEU A 262 5.74 -10.09 -0.51
C LEU A 262 6.30 -11.50 -0.68
N SER A 263 5.93 -12.44 0.18
CA SER A 263 6.30 -13.85 0.02
C SER A 263 5.95 -14.44 -1.36
N HIS A 264 4.90 -13.94 -2.04
CA HIS A 264 4.56 -14.35 -3.42
C HIS A 264 5.53 -13.79 -4.45
N LEU A 265 5.99 -12.56 -4.25
CA LEU A 265 6.94 -11.85 -5.11
C LEU A 265 8.36 -12.40 -4.92
N ARG A 266 8.79 -12.55 -3.67
CA ARG A 266 10.11 -13.02 -3.24
C ARG A 266 10.49 -14.38 -3.84
N LYS A 267 9.54 -15.31 -3.94
CA LYS A 267 9.75 -16.65 -4.55
C LYS A 267 10.43 -16.60 -5.92
N ARG A 268 10.10 -15.59 -6.75
CA ARG A 268 10.69 -15.41 -8.08
C ARG A 268 11.78 -14.35 -8.09
N TYR A 269 11.61 -13.28 -7.31
CA TYR A 269 12.55 -12.18 -7.26
C TYR A 269 13.93 -12.61 -6.73
N ASP A 270 13.98 -13.52 -5.77
CA ASP A 270 15.25 -13.92 -5.11
C ASP A 270 16.18 -14.66 -6.06
N ILE A 271 15.63 -15.18 -7.16
CA ILE A 271 16.36 -15.86 -8.23
C ILE A 271 16.69 -14.88 -9.36
N ALA A 272 15.71 -14.08 -9.80
CA ALA A 272 15.82 -13.27 -11.01
C ALA A 272 16.33 -11.83 -10.78
N GLY A 273 16.22 -11.29 -9.56
CA GLY A 273 16.52 -9.90 -9.25
C GLY A 273 15.62 -8.91 -9.98
N SER A 274 16.16 -7.73 -10.35
CA SER A 274 15.41 -6.69 -11.09
C SER A 274 14.90 -7.17 -12.46
N LYS A 275 15.57 -8.13 -13.10
CA LYS A 275 15.20 -8.65 -14.43
C LYS A 275 13.78 -9.21 -14.47
N LEU A 276 13.26 -9.70 -13.34
CA LEU A 276 11.87 -10.14 -13.17
C LEU A 276 10.85 -9.10 -13.64
N PHE A 277 11.21 -7.82 -13.56
CA PHE A 277 10.32 -6.71 -13.82
C PHE A 277 10.59 -5.97 -15.14
N GLU A 278 11.64 -6.37 -15.86
CA GLU A 278 12.18 -5.63 -17.01
C GLU A 278 12.21 -6.47 -18.30
N ASP A 279 12.24 -7.80 -18.18
CA ASP A 279 12.35 -8.67 -19.35
C ASP A 279 11.03 -8.79 -20.14
N ALA A 280 11.11 -9.44 -21.32
CA ALA A 280 9.96 -9.66 -22.20
C ALA A 280 8.83 -10.50 -21.57
N ASN A 281 9.13 -11.22 -20.48
CA ASN A 281 8.19 -12.07 -19.75
C ASN A 281 7.63 -11.40 -18.48
N ALA A 282 8.04 -10.16 -18.17
CA ALA A 282 7.67 -9.44 -16.96
C ALA A 282 6.15 -9.41 -16.75
N PHE A 283 5.37 -9.16 -17.80
CA PHE A 283 3.90 -9.17 -17.72
C PHE A 283 3.36 -10.52 -17.21
N PHE A 284 3.83 -11.64 -17.79
CA PHE A 284 3.37 -12.97 -17.40
C PHE A 284 3.82 -13.32 -15.99
N ALA A 285 5.06 -13.01 -15.65
CA ALA A 285 5.58 -13.26 -14.31
C ALA A 285 4.81 -12.48 -13.24
N LEU A 286 4.54 -11.19 -13.49
CA LEU A 286 3.80 -10.33 -12.57
C LEU A 286 2.31 -10.66 -12.51
N SER A 287 1.71 -11.14 -13.61
CA SER A 287 0.33 -11.62 -13.62
C SER A 287 0.17 -12.82 -12.68
N GLU A 288 1.08 -13.79 -12.74
CA GLU A 288 1.06 -14.93 -11.83
C GLU A 288 1.27 -14.52 -10.36
N ILE A 289 2.18 -13.58 -10.12
CA ILE A 289 2.47 -13.08 -8.77
C ILE A 289 1.26 -12.33 -8.20
N LEU A 290 0.71 -11.36 -8.94
CA LEU A 290 -0.48 -10.62 -8.50
C LEU A 290 -1.66 -11.56 -8.31
N GLY A 291 -1.90 -12.50 -9.23
CA GLY A 291 -2.93 -13.52 -9.07
C GLY A 291 -2.75 -14.36 -7.79
N GLY A 292 -1.52 -14.73 -7.47
CA GLY A 292 -1.18 -15.41 -6.20
C GLY A 292 -1.49 -14.57 -4.97
N MET A 293 -1.11 -13.29 -4.98
CA MET A 293 -1.41 -12.34 -3.89
C MET A 293 -2.93 -12.14 -3.71
N LEU A 294 -3.67 -12.01 -4.81
CA LEU A 294 -5.13 -11.82 -4.79
C LEU A 294 -5.89 -13.04 -4.25
N ARG A 295 -5.30 -14.25 -4.35
CA ARG A 295 -5.86 -15.52 -3.85
C ARG A 295 -5.30 -15.93 -2.48
N ASP A 296 -4.50 -15.08 -1.84
CA ASP A 296 -3.91 -15.40 -0.55
C ASP A 296 -4.99 -15.58 0.52
N SER A 297 -4.92 -16.69 1.27
CA SER A 297 -5.95 -17.06 2.24
C SER A 297 -6.00 -16.13 3.46
N SER A 298 -4.95 -15.34 3.71
CA SER A 298 -4.92 -14.32 4.75
C SER A 298 -5.79 -13.11 4.42
N LEU A 299 -6.17 -12.91 3.15
CA LEU A 299 -7.01 -11.79 2.73
C LEU A 299 -8.49 -12.16 2.82
N SER A 300 -9.29 -11.32 3.47
CA SER A 300 -10.75 -11.45 3.53
C SER A 300 -11.41 -10.73 2.36
N ARG A 301 -10.87 -9.58 1.94
CA ARG A 301 -11.37 -8.78 0.83
C ARG A 301 -10.28 -7.92 0.20
N VAL A 302 -10.31 -7.77 -1.12
CA VAL A 302 -9.33 -6.98 -1.88
C VAL A 302 -10.06 -6.03 -2.81
N TYR A 303 -9.81 -4.74 -2.66
CA TYR A 303 -10.27 -3.71 -3.60
C TYR A 303 -9.13 -3.36 -4.55
N ILE A 304 -9.37 -3.46 -5.85
CA ILE A 304 -8.43 -3.03 -6.90
C ILE A 304 -9.08 -1.95 -7.75
N VAL A 305 -8.42 -0.80 -7.87
CA VAL A 305 -8.90 0.33 -8.68
C VAL A 305 -7.91 0.67 -9.80
N ILE A 306 -8.36 0.71 -11.06
CA ILE A 306 -7.52 1.14 -12.19
C ILE A 306 -8.21 2.31 -12.91
N ASP A 307 -7.63 3.50 -12.83
CA ASP A 307 -8.12 4.68 -13.57
C ASP A 307 -7.56 4.71 -14.98
N ALA A 308 -8.41 5.12 -15.93
CA ALA A 308 -8.10 5.40 -17.32
C ALA A 308 -7.47 4.22 -18.09
N LEU A 309 -8.09 3.04 -18.06
CA LEU A 309 -7.64 1.86 -18.81
C LEU A 309 -7.40 2.13 -20.31
N ASP A 310 -8.16 3.06 -20.91
CA ASP A 310 -7.96 3.45 -22.31
C ASP A 310 -6.62 4.14 -22.59
N GLU A 311 -5.94 4.64 -21.56
CA GLU A 311 -4.60 5.21 -21.62
C GLU A 311 -3.48 4.14 -21.49
N CYS A 312 -3.83 2.86 -21.34
CA CYS A 312 -2.88 1.76 -21.46
C CYS A 312 -2.67 1.42 -22.95
N GLU A 313 -1.56 1.89 -23.53
CA GLU A 313 -1.23 1.71 -24.95
C GLU A 313 -0.72 0.30 -25.25
N THR A 314 0.13 -0.25 -24.38
CA THR A 314 0.77 -1.56 -24.61
C THR A 314 0.12 -2.65 -23.75
N ASP A 315 -0.23 -3.78 -24.38
CA ASP A 315 -0.77 -4.99 -23.73
C ASP A 315 -2.12 -4.84 -23.00
N LEU A 316 -2.93 -3.82 -23.32
CA LEU A 316 -4.27 -3.62 -22.75
C LEU A 316 -5.16 -4.88 -22.86
N SER A 317 -5.14 -5.57 -24.00
CA SER A 317 -5.93 -6.79 -24.19
C SER A 317 -5.54 -7.91 -23.22
N ARG A 318 -4.27 -8.01 -22.84
CA ARG A 318 -3.78 -8.97 -21.84
C ARG A 318 -4.21 -8.55 -20.45
N LEU A 319 -4.12 -7.26 -20.12
CA LEU A 319 -4.59 -6.72 -18.85
C LEU A 319 -6.09 -6.96 -18.65
N LEU A 320 -6.92 -6.72 -19.66
CA LEU A 320 -8.37 -6.98 -19.61
C LEU A 320 -8.66 -8.46 -19.35
N LYS A 321 -7.99 -9.38 -20.05
CA LYS A 321 -8.11 -10.83 -19.82
C LYS A 321 -7.71 -11.20 -18.39
N PHE A 322 -6.64 -10.60 -17.86
CA PHE A 322 -6.21 -10.81 -16.49
C PHE A 322 -7.26 -10.34 -15.47
N ILE A 323 -7.84 -9.16 -15.66
CA ILE A 323 -8.91 -8.63 -14.79
C ILE A 323 -10.10 -9.58 -14.80
N ILE A 324 -10.62 -9.92 -15.98
CA ILE A 324 -11.80 -10.79 -16.13
C ILE A 324 -11.56 -12.17 -15.49
N HIS A 325 -10.39 -12.76 -15.73
CA HIS A 325 -10.03 -14.05 -15.14
C HIS A 325 -10.03 -13.98 -13.61
N ASN A 326 -9.42 -12.95 -13.02
CA ASN A 326 -9.33 -12.84 -11.56
C ASN A 326 -10.66 -12.41 -10.91
N THR A 327 -11.52 -11.68 -11.62
CA THR A 327 -12.91 -11.41 -11.19
C THR A 327 -13.72 -12.71 -11.06
N ALA A 328 -13.53 -13.65 -11.99
CA ALA A 328 -14.23 -14.95 -11.96
C ALA A 328 -13.59 -15.94 -10.97
N ALA A 329 -12.26 -15.96 -10.87
CA ALA A 329 -11.52 -16.94 -10.07
C ALA A 329 -11.46 -16.59 -8.57
N SER A 330 -11.66 -15.32 -8.19
CA SER A 330 -11.42 -14.86 -6.82
C SER A 330 -12.65 -14.14 -6.25
N PRO A 331 -13.47 -14.80 -5.40
CA PRO A 331 -14.71 -14.23 -4.90
C PRO A 331 -14.52 -13.03 -3.96
N ARG A 332 -13.30 -12.85 -3.42
CA ARG A 332 -12.94 -11.80 -2.46
C ARG A 332 -12.40 -10.52 -3.13
N VAL A 333 -12.26 -10.51 -4.46
CA VAL A 333 -11.64 -9.41 -5.19
C VAL A 333 -12.70 -8.57 -5.88
N ASN A 334 -12.79 -7.30 -5.49
CA ASN A 334 -13.66 -6.30 -6.06
C ASN A 334 -12.83 -5.32 -6.91
N TRP A 335 -13.15 -5.25 -8.20
CA TRP A 335 -12.48 -4.38 -9.18
C TRP A 335 -13.32 -3.13 -9.46
N ILE A 336 -12.68 -1.97 -9.49
CA ILE A 336 -13.21 -0.77 -10.14
C ILE A 336 -12.26 -0.42 -11.27
N VAL A 337 -12.81 -0.20 -12.45
CA VAL A 337 -12.03 0.28 -13.60
C VAL A 337 -12.72 1.48 -14.21
N SER A 338 -11.94 2.47 -14.67
CA SER A 338 -12.46 3.58 -15.45
C SER A 338 -11.89 3.60 -16.86
N SER A 339 -12.68 4.07 -17.83
CA SER A 339 -12.19 4.31 -19.18
C SER A 339 -13.08 5.26 -19.99
N ARG A 340 -12.59 5.68 -21.16
CA ARG A 340 -13.46 6.16 -22.26
C ARG A 340 -14.32 5.03 -22.84
N ASN A 341 -15.31 5.43 -23.64
CA ASN A 341 -16.20 4.56 -24.39
C ASN A 341 -15.48 3.89 -25.59
N ARG A 342 -14.52 2.98 -25.32
CA ARG A 342 -13.83 2.20 -26.36
C ARG A 342 -14.52 0.85 -26.60
N PRO A 343 -14.88 0.50 -27.86
CA PRO A 343 -15.55 -0.77 -28.18
C PRO A 343 -14.80 -2.01 -27.71
N GLU A 344 -13.47 -2.02 -27.80
CA GLU A 344 -12.64 -3.15 -27.35
C GLU A 344 -12.69 -3.39 -25.84
N ILE A 345 -12.76 -2.32 -25.02
CA ILE A 345 -12.91 -2.41 -23.57
C ILE A 345 -14.33 -2.87 -23.24
N GLU A 346 -15.32 -2.31 -23.92
CA GLU A 346 -16.73 -2.67 -23.72
C GLU A 346 -16.97 -4.16 -24.02
N GLN A 347 -16.46 -4.66 -25.13
CA GLN A 347 -16.57 -6.07 -25.53
C GLN A 347 -15.90 -7.00 -24.52
N ALA A 348 -14.76 -6.60 -23.96
CA ALA A 348 -14.05 -7.40 -22.97
C ALA A 348 -14.75 -7.43 -21.61
N LEU A 349 -15.27 -6.30 -21.12
CA LEU A 349 -15.83 -6.21 -19.77
C LEU A 349 -17.30 -6.66 -19.69
N LYS A 350 -18.06 -6.59 -20.79
CA LYS A 350 -19.48 -7.02 -20.86
C LYS A 350 -19.76 -8.42 -20.28
N PRO A 351 -18.99 -9.48 -20.62
CA PRO A 351 -19.23 -10.83 -20.10
C PRO A 351 -19.03 -10.95 -18.59
N ALA A 352 -18.12 -10.16 -18.01
CA ALA A 352 -17.75 -10.22 -16.59
C ALA A 352 -18.68 -9.41 -15.69
N GLY A 353 -19.48 -8.51 -16.28
CA GLY A 353 -20.39 -7.62 -15.57
C GLY A 353 -21.74 -7.56 -16.26
N GLN A 354 -22.57 -8.61 -16.09
CA GLN A 354 -23.99 -8.52 -16.43
C GLN A 354 -24.59 -7.33 -15.67
N ASN A 355 -24.78 -6.21 -16.36
CA ASN A 355 -25.30 -4.92 -15.86
C ASN A 355 -24.42 -4.14 -14.86
N ALA A 356 -23.08 -4.17 -14.99
CA ALA A 356 -22.18 -3.49 -14.03
C ALA A 356 -21.44 -2.24 -14.56
N GLY A 357 -21.87 -1.71 -15.71
CA GLY A 357 -21.28 -0.50 -16.31
C GLY A 357 -22.02 0.77 -15.88
N LEU A 358 -21.38 1.61 -15.07
CA LEU A 358 -21.86 2.95 -14.73
C LEU A 358 -21.40 3.92 -15.81
N SER A 359 -22.31 4.34 -16.69
CA SER A 359 -22.06 5.35 -17.70
C SER A 359 -22.38 6.74 -17.15
N LEU A 360 -21.42 7.66 -17.27
CA LEU A 360 -21.63 9.06 -16.90
C LEU A 360 -22.59 9.79 -17.86
N GLU A 361 -22.70 9.32 -19.11
CA GLU A 361 -23.66 9.84 -20.09
C GLU A 361 -25.10 9.46 -19.72
N LEU A 362 -25.31 8.23 -19.25
CA LEU A 362 -26.64 7.78 -18.79
C LEU A 362 -27.02 8.39 -17.43
N ASN A 363 -26.08 9.01 -16.74
CA ASN A 363 -26.27 9.73 -15.48
C ASN A 363 -26.10 11.25 -15.67
N ALA A 364 -26.55 11.77 -16.82
CA ALA A 364 -26.34 13.16 -17.23
C ALA A 364 -26.83 14.18 -16.20
N ASP A 365 -27.94 13.92 -15.51
CA ASP A 365 -28.49 14.84 -14.50
C ASP A 365 -27.55 14.96 -13.29
N SER A 366 -27.12 13.82 -12.72
CA SER A 366 -26.16 13.79 -11.60
C SER A 366 -24.83 14.45 -11.98
N VAL A 367 -24.35 14.20 -13.20
CA VAL A 367 -23.12 14.83 -13.73
C VAL A 367 -23.33 16.33 -13.92
N SER A 368 -24.48 16.75 -14.44
CA SER A 368 -24.83 18.17 -14.64
C SER A 368 -24.85 18.91 -13.31
N ASP A 369 -25.50 18.34 -12.30
CA ASP A 369 -25.58 18.93 -10.95
C ASP A 369 -24.21 18.99 -10.28
N ALA A 370 -23.40 17.94 -10.44
CA ALA A 370 -22.01 17.94 -9.98
C ALA A 370 -21.17 19.04 -10.66
N VAL A 371 -21.35 19.26 -11.96
CA VAL A 371 -20.67 20.31 -12.72
C VAL A 371 -21.15 21.71 -12.28
N LYS A 372 -22.44 21.90 -11.99
CA LYS A 372 -22.95 23.18 -11.45
C LYS A 372 -22.29 23.51 -10.12
N LYS A 373 -22.21 22.56 -9.19
CA LYS A 373 -21.51 22.73 -7.90
C LYS A 373 -20.03 23.06 -8.09
N TYR A 374 -19.37 22.42 -9.07
CA TYR A 374 -17.99 22.71 -9.42
C TYR A 374 -17.79 24.12 -9.99
N ILE A 375 -18.71 24.58 -10.84
CA ILE A 375 -18.72 25.96 -11.36
C ILE A 375 -18.84 26.95 -10.20
N ASP A 376 -19.80 26.72 -9.30
CA ASP A 376 -20.04 27.61 -8.16
C ASP A 376 -18.81 27.73 -7.27
N PHE A 377 -18.18 26.58 -6.96
CA PHE A 377 -16.94 26.53 -6.21
C PHE A 377 -15.81 27.31 -6.90
N LYS A 378 -15.56 27.06 -8.20
CA LYS A 378 -14.49 27.74 -8.92
C LYS A 378 -14.71 29.25 -9.03
N ILE A 379 -15.93 29.69 -9.31
CA ILE A 379 -16.26 31.12 -9.38
C ILE A 379 -16.11 31.78 -8.01
N SER A 380 -16.46 31.09 -6.91
CA SER A 380 -16.27 31.63 -5.56
C SER A 380 -14.81 31.92 -5.21
N LYS A 381 -13.87 31.21 -5.86
CA LYS A 381 -12.42 31.36 -5.66
C LYS A 381 -11.78 32.40 -6.59
N LEU A 382 -12.51 32.97 -7.56
CA LEU A 382 -11.99 34.03 -8.43
C LEU A 382 -12.03 35.39 -7.70
N PRO A 383 -10.88 35.96 -7.32
CA PRO A 383 -10.82 37.19 -6.54
C PRO A 383 -11.15 38.45 -7.35
N THR A 384 -11.08 38.37 -8.68
CA THR A 384 -11.16 39.49 -9.62
C THR A 384 -12.57 39.88 -10.04
N LEU A 385 -13.61 39.16 -9.61
CA LEU A 385 -15.00 39.40 -10.02
C LEU A 385 -15.79 40.05 -8.89
N ASP A 386 -16.53 41.10 -9.22
CA ASP A 386 -17.59 41.61 -8.34
C ASP A 386 -18.79 40.65 -8.30
N ASP A 387 -19.71 40.87 -7.35
CA ASP A 387 -20.81 39.93 -7.13
C ASP A 387 -21.79 39.85 -8.31
N ASN A 388 -21.94 40.93 -9.08
CA ASN A 388 -22.82 40.94 -10.25
C ASN A 388 -22.20 40.15 -11.42
N ASP A 389 -20.91 40.37 -11.70
CA ASP A 389 -20.16 39.63 -12.71
C ASP A 389 -20.09 38.14 -12.37
N LYS A 390 -19.94 37.78 -11.09
CA LYS A 390 -19.96 36.37 -10.65
C LYS A 390 -21.28 35.68 -11.00
N VAL A 391 -22.42 36.36 -10.87
CA VAL A 391 -23.73 35.79 -11.19
C VAL A 391 -23.84 35.56 -12.69
N GLN A 392 -23.53 36.57 -13.50
CA GLN A 392 -23.64 36.47 -14.96
C GLN A 392 -22.69 35.42 -15.54
N VAL A 393 -21.43 35.40 -15.09
CA VAL A 393 -20.43 34.39 -15.50
C VAL A 393 -20.90 32.99 -15.14
N ARG A 394 -21.45 32.80 -13.93
CA ARG A 394 -21.98 31.52 -13.47
C ARG A 394 -23.11 31.02 -14.36
N ASP A 395 -24.06 31.88 -14.71
CA ASP A 395 -25.20 31.49 -15.52
C ASP A 395 -24.78 31.11 -16.94
N ILE A 396 -23.87 31.88 -17.56
CA ILE A 396 -23.34 31.55 -18.90
C ILE A 396 -22.56 30.22 -18.85
N MET A 397 -21.71 30.03 -17.83
CA MET A 397 -20.94 28.80 -17.69
C MET A 397 -21.83 27.58 -17.47
N ARG A 398 -22.90 27.69 -16.66
CA ARG A 398 -23.86 26.60 -16.44
C ARG A 398 -24.61 26.23 -17.73
N GLN A 399 -24.93 27.20 -18.57
CA GLN A 399 -25.56 26.96 -19.88
C GLN A 399 -24.62 26.27 -20.87
N LYS A 400 -23.33 26.62 -20.86
CA LYS A 400 -22.36 26.14 -21.86
C LYS A 400 -21.58 24.88 -21.47
N ALA A 401 -21.42 24.60 -20.18
CA ALA A 401 -20.53 23.52 -19.72
C ALA A 401 -20.96 22.12 -20.17
N ASN A 402 -22.24 21.91 -20.49
CA ASN A 402 -22.79 20.65 -21.02
C ASN A 402 -22.29 19.39 -20.26
N GLY A 403 -22.33 19.45 -18.93
CA GLY A 403 -21.89 18.37 -18.05
C GLY A 403 -20.39 18.02 -18.17
N THR A 404 -19.52 18.99 -18.48
CA THR A 404 -18.10 18.75 -18.74
C THR A 404 -17.19 19.56 -17.81
N PHE A 405 -16.58 18.89 -16.83
CA PHE A 405 -15.68 19.53 -15.85
C PHE A 405 -14.43 20.13 -16.50
N LEU A 406 -13.89 19.46 -17.52
CA LEU A 406 -12.70 19.94 -18.24
C LEU A 406 -12.95 21.29 -18.92
N TRP A 407 -14.14 21.48 -19.50
CA TRP A 407 -14.53 22.74 -20.10
C TRP A 407 -14.53 23.86 -19.05
N VAL A 408 -15.13 23.61 -17.88
CA VAL A 408 -15.16 24.55 -16.76
C VAL A 408 -13.74 24.91 -16.31
N ALA A 409 -12.87 23.91 -16.16
CA ALA A 409 -11.48 24.14 -15.76
C ALA A 409 -10.71 25.02 -16.77
N LEU A 410 -10.87 24.76 -18.08
CA LEU A 410 -10.24 25.55 -19.14
C LEU A 410 -10.75 26.99 -19.18
N VAL A 411 -12.05 27.21 -18.97
CA VAL A 411 -12.64 28.55 -18.90
C VAL A 411 -12.09 29.29 -17.68
N VAL A 412 -12.14 28.69 -16.49
CA VAL A 412 -11.64 29.31 -15.25
C VAL A 412 -10.16 29.68 -15.37
N GLN A 413 -9.33 28.79 -15.90
CA GLN A 413 -7.90 29.06 -16.14
C GLN A 413 -7.68 30.28 -17.05
N ARG A 414 -8.55 30.49 -18.04
CA ARG A 414 -8.49 31.71 -18.86
C ARG A 414 -8.90 32.94 -18.06
N LEU A 415 -9.93 32.84 -17.22
CA LEU A 415 -10.41 33.96 -16.42
C LEU A 415 -9.42 34.42 -15.36
N GLU A 416 -8.60 33.52 -14.81
CA GLU A 416 -7.54 33.84 -13.85
C GLU A 416 -6.54 34.89 -14.36
N ASN A 417 -6.36 34.98 -15.69
CA ASN A 417 -5.39 35.87 -16.33
C ASN A 417 -6.03 37.09 -17.02
N VAL A 418 -7.34 37.30 -16.84
CA VAL A 418 -8.11 38.35 -17.53
C VAL A 418 -8.49 39.46 -16.55
N LYS A 419 -8.37 40.71 -17.01
CA LYS A 419 -8.82 41.89 -16.24
C LYS A 419 -10.36 41.86 -16.11
N SER A 420 -10.89 42.24 -14.95
CA SER A 420 -12.31 42.12 -14.58
C SER A 420 -13.28 42.54 -15.69
N TRP A 421 -13.07 43.71 -16.30
CA TRP A 421 -13.95 44.25 -17.36
C TRP A 421 -14.00 43.46 -18.67
N HIS A 422 -13.11 42.48 -18.88
CA HIS A 422 -13.12 41.61 -20.07
C HIS A 422 -13.65 40.20 -19.78
N VAL A 423 -13.95 39.87 -18.53
CA VAL A 423 -14.29 38.49 -18.14
C VAL A 423 -15.57 38.01 -18.82
N LEU A 424 -16.63 38.82 -18.81
CA LEU A 424 -17.90 38.49 -19.47
C LEU A 424 -17.71 38.15 -20.96
N LYS A 425 -17.01 39.03 -21.68
CA LYS A 425 -16.71 38.83 -23.11
C LYS A 425 -15.94 37.53 -23.35
N VAL A 426 -14.99 37.19 -22.49
CA VAL A 426 -14.23 35.93 -22.62
C VAL A 426 -15.14 34.71 -22.48
N VAL A 427 -16.06 34.70 -21.50
CA VAL A 427 -16.98 33.57 -21.30
C VAL A 427 -18.03 33.48 -22.43
N GLU A 428 -18.50 34.62 -22.93
CA GLU A 428 -19.42 34.70 -24.08
C GLU A 428 -18.78 34.21 -25.37
N GLU A 429 -17.52 34.55 -25.62
CA GLU A 429 -16.79 34.10 -26.80
C GLU A 429 -16.35 32.64 -26.72
N MET A 430 -16.24 32.05 -25.52
CA MET A 430 -15.85 30.65 -25.37
C MET A 430 -16.89 29.71 -26.03
N PRO A 431 -16.44 28.83 -26.96
CA PRO A 431 -17.30 27.78 -27.50
C PRO A 431 -17.83 26.87 -26.40
N ALA A 432 -19.04 26.34 -26.57
CA ALA A 432 -19.55 25.28 -25.69
C ALA A 432 -18.89 23.92 -25.98
N ASP A 433 -18.50 23.70 -27.23
CA ASP A 433 -17.87 22.46 -27.68
C ASP A 433 -16.38 22.40 -27.35
N LEU A 434 -15.91 21.25 -26.82
CA LEU A 434 -14.51 21.08 -26.43
C LEU A 434 -13.57 21.02 -27.64
N GLU A 435 -13.97 20.44 -28.77
CA GLU A 435 -13.13 20.37 -29.97
C GLU A 435 -12.87 21.78 -30.52
N GLU A 436 -13.89 22.64 -30.54
CA GLU A 436 -13.71 24.05 -30.89
C GLU A 436 -12.80 24.79 -29.91
N VAL A 437 -12.90 24.52 -28.61
CA VAL A 437 -11.99 25.09 -27.60
C VAL A 437 -10.54 24.68 -27.90
N TYR A 438 -10.29 23.41 -28.19
CA TYR A 438 -8.96 22.90 -28.55
C TYR A 438 -8.45 23.48 -29.88
N ALA A 439 -9.30 23.54 -30.90
CA ALA A 439 -8.96 24.13 -32.19
C ALA A 439 -8.49 25.59 -32.02
N ARG A 440 -9.16 26.37 -31.16
CA ARG A 440 -8.73 27.73 -30.82
C ARG A 440 -7.41 27.78 -30.03
N MET A 441 -7.11 26.76 -29.21
CA MET A 441 -5.84 26.70 -28.48
C MET A 441 -4.66 26.37 -29.40
N ILE A 442 -4.86 25.47 -30.35
CA ILE A 442 -3.84 25.08 -31.34
C ILE A 442 -3.58 26.20 -32.34
N ASN A 443 -4.62 26.88 -32.80
CA ASN A 443 -4.52 27.94 -33.81
C ASN A 443 -4.08 29.31 -33.24
N ARG A 444 -3.80 29.42 -31.94
CA ARG A 444 -3.22 30.64 -31.37
C ARG A 444 -1.71 30.66 -31.63
N PRO A 445 -1.16 31.73 -32.25
CA PRO A 445 0.29 31.89 -32.32
C PRO A 445 0.85 31.93 -30.89
N LYS A 446 1.88 31.12 -30.62
CA LYS A 446 2.65 31.23 -29.38
C LYS A 446 3.24 32.63 -29.35
N ILE A 447 2.75 33.48 -28.44
CA ILE A 447 3.40 34.76 -28.17
C ILE A 447 4.71 34.40 -27.46
N THR A 448 5.81 34.44 -28.24
CA THR A 448 7.20 34.37 -27.75
C THR A 448 7.54 35.57 -26.90
#